data_AF-A0A520I066-F1
#
_entry.id   AF-A0A520I066-F1
#
_cell.length_a   1.000
_cell.length_b   1.000
_cell.length_c   1.000
_cell.angle_alpha   90.00
_cell.angle_beta   90.00
_cell.angle_gamma   90.00
#
_symmetry.space_group_name_H-M   'P 1'
#
loop_
_entity.id
_entity.type
_entity.pdbx_description
1 polymer ?
#
loop_
_entity_poly.entity_id
_entity_poly.type
_entity_poly.pdbx_seq_one_letter_code
_entity_poly.pdbx_strand_id
1 'polypeptide(L)'
;MTGIRSFKSVLAMSSAIVACSLATMGHAQSVPETTAQKEARAAGNTTDTDTPPASPALPPEQSVTDAPLAADVPDIVVTGFRASLNSAINIKRTQTATVDVIKAEDIAEFPDLNLAESLQRIPGVSISRVNGEGRNISVRGLGPDYTRVRINGMEAIGTTGGTDNSGGVNRGRGFDFNIFSSDLFNSIAVRKTATADVEEGSLGGTVDLQSSRPFDYKKATAVISASASYNDLREKVTPKISGLITKTSDDGRFGVLLSVAYEERAIKEEGANITRWTYGGFNAGFNAASRLPGKTLAQINDPNPVTGLYHPRIPGLVSYDIFQKRLG
;
A
#
# COMPACT_ATOMS: atom_id res chain seq x y z
N MET A 1 -28.47 -32.37 -31.82
CA MET A 1 -29.68 -31.67 -32.29
C MET A 1 -30.72 -31.81 -31.19
N THR A 2 -31.09 -30.70 -30.53
CA THR A 2 -32.39 -30.38 -29.90
C THR A 2 -32.16 -29.05 -29.20
N GLY A 3 -32.69 -27.98 -29.80
CA GLY A 3 -32.51 -26.61 -29.33
C GLY A 3 -33.52 -26.23 -28.25
N ILE A 4 -33.07 -25.43 -27.29
CA ILE A 4 -33.94 -24.67 -26.39
C ILE A 4 -33.48 -23.22 -26.47
N ARG A 5 -34.31 -22.40 -27.14
CA ARG A 5 -34.16 -20.94 -27.24
C ARG A 5 -34.65 -20.34 -25.92
N SER A 6 -33.77 -19.66 -25.20
CA SER A 6 -34.12 -18.88 -24.01
C SER A 6 -34.36 -17.42 -24.38
N PHE A 7 -35.42 -16.86 -23.79
CA PHE A 7 -36.04 -15.56 -24.02
C PHE A 7 -35.13 -14.38 -23.64
N LYS A 8 -35.17 -13.33 -24.46
CA LYS A 8 -34.67 -11.99 -24.12
C LYS A 8 -35.68 -11.31 -23.20
N SER A 9 -35.26 -10.93 -21.99
CA SER A 9 -35.97 -9.97 -21.13
C SER A 9 -35.18 -8.67 -21.11
N VAL A 10 -35.69 -7.69 -21.86
CA VAL A 10 -35.31 -6.28 -21.79
C VAL A 10 -35.99 -5.70 -20.56
N LEU A 11 -35.21 -5.27 -19.56
CA LEU A 11 -35.70 -4.46 -18.46
C LEU A 11 -35.09 -3.07 -18.57
N ALA A 12 -35.91 -2.13 -19.01
CA ALA A 12 -35.66 -0.71 -18.94
C ALA A 12 -35.66 -0.29 -17.47
N MET A 13 -34.64 0.47 -17.05
CA MET A 13 -34.60 1.06 -15.71
C MET A 13 -34.29 2.55 -15.82
N SER A 14 -35.26 3.31 -15.29
CA SER A 14 -35.37 4.77 -15.24
C SER A 14 -34.07 5.50 -14.89
N SER A 15 -33.79 6.52 -15.70
CA SER A 15 -32.84 7.59 -15.41
C SER A 15 -33.39 8.49 -14.30
N ALA A 16 -32.76 8.45 -13.13
CA ALA A 16 -32.97 9.43 -12.08
C ALA A 16 -31.99 10.59 -12.28
N ILE A 17 -32.57 11.78 -12.36
CA ILE A 17 -31.97 13.10 -12.53
C ILE A 17 -31.05 13.39 -11.33
N VAL A 18 -29.75 13.57 -11.56
CA VAL A 18 -28.82 14.18 -10.60
C VAL A 18 -28.59 15.62 -11.03
N ALA A 19 -29.05 16.54 -10.18
CA ALA A 19 -28.85 17.97 -10.32
C ALA A 19 -27.36 18.30 -10.14
N CYS A 20 -26.78 18.90 -11.18
CA CYS A 20 -25.44 19.46 -11.19
C CYS A 20 -25.49 20.88 -10.61
N SER A 21 -24.91 21.10 -9.43
CA SER A 21 -24.71 22.44 -8.87
C SER A 21 -23.32 22.95 -9.24
N LEU A 22 -23.31 23.96 -10.13
CA LEU A 22 -22.18 24.81 -10.51
C LEU A 22 -21.47 25.40 -9.29
N ALA A 23 -20.15 25.23 -9.20
CA ALA A 23 -19.27 26.07 -8.38
C ALA A 23 -18.35 26.86 -9.32
N THR A 24 -18.48 28.18 -9.28
CA THR A 24 -17.75 29.16 -10.08
C THR A 24 -16.31 29.33 -9.61
N MET A 25 -15.40 29.48 -10.58
CA MET A 25 -13.99 29.84 -10.40
C MET A 25 -13.85 31.25 -9.80
N GLY A 26 -12.99 31.39 -8.78
CA GLY A 26 -12.62 32.66 -8.17
C GLY A 26 -11.11 32.70 -7.94
N HIS A 27 -10.49 33.77 -8.42
CA HIS A 27 -9.05 33.98 -8.59
C HIS A 27 -8.24 34.10 -7.28
N ALA A 28 -6.96 33.75 -7.40
CA ALA A 28 -5.91 34.00 -6.41
C ALA A 28 -5.62 35.51 -6.25
N GLN A 29 -5.44 35.97 -5.00
CA GLN A 29 -4.78 37.23 -4.67
C GLN A 29 -4.00 37.11 -3.35
N SER A 30 -2.73 37.49 -3.42
CA SER A 30 -1.74 37.61 -2.35
C SER A 30 -2.00 38.83 -1.46
N VAL A 31 -1.75 38.72 -0.15
CA VAL A 31 -1.67 39.87 0.77
C VAL A 31 -0.37 39.80 1.57
N PRO A 32 0.49 40.84 1.54
CA PRO A 32 1.69 40.93 2.37
C PRO A 32 1.41 41.59 3.73
N GLU A 33 2.32 41.32 4.66
CA GLU A 33 2.41 41.82 6.03
C GLU A 33 2.39 43.36 6.13
N THR A 34 1.83 43.89 7.22
CA THR A 34 2.07 45.28 7.64
C THR A 34 2.32 45.34 9.15
N THR A 35 3.61 45.52 9.47
CA THR A 35 4.22 46.38 10.49
C THR A 35 3.29 47.03 11.53
N ALA A 36 3.20 46.42 12.71
CA ALA A 36 2.68 47.05 13.93
C ALA A 36 3.53 46.73 15.17
N GLN A 37 4.84 46.51 15.01
CA GLN A 37 5.78 46.36 16.12
C GLN A 37 7.16 46.93 15.74
N LYS A 38 7.29 48.26 15.69
CA LYS A 38 8.62 48.90 15.55
C LYS A 38 8.77 50.29 16.17
N GLU A 39 8.07 50.60 17.24
CA GLU A 39 8.32 51.83 18.03
C GLU A 39 8.22 51.56 19.53
N ALA A 40 9.29 50.97 20.09
CA ALA A 40 9.66 51.08 21.50
C ALA A 40 11.13 50.64 21.68
N ARG A 41 12.04 51.24 20.92
CA ARG A 41 13.50 51.12 21.11
C ARG A 41 14.12 52.50 20.89
N ALA A 42 14.16 53.31 21.94
CA ALA A 42 15.16 54.38 22.12
C ALA A 42 14.95 55.07 23.48
N ALA A 43 15.64 54.58 24.51
CA ALA A 43 16.19 55.40 25.59
C ALA A 43 17.17 54.54 26.40
N GLY A 44 18.46 54.70 26.13
CA GLY A 44 19.53 54.28 27.01
C GLY A 44 20.51 55.44 27.16
N ASN A 45 20.87 55.79 28.39
CA ASN A 45 22.23 55.71 28.92
C ASN A 45 22.30 56.35 30.31
N THR A 46 22.93 55.69 31.30
CA THR A 46 24.00 56.22 32.18
C THR A 46 24.50 55.14 33.15
N THR A 47 25.71 54.65 32.86
CA THR A 47 26.90 54.48 33.74
C THR A 47 26.91 53.55 34.97
N ASP A 48 27.77 52.52 34.87
CA ASP A 48 28.79 51.90 35.78
C ASP A 48 28.66 52.10 37.32
N THR A 49 28.92 51.14 38.23
CA THR A 49 30.05 50.20 38.38
C THR A 49 29.75 49.04 39.37
N ASP A 50 30.39 47.88 39.13
CA ASP A 50 31.15 46.98 40.06
C ASP A 50 30.49 46.14 41.21
N THR A 51 30.84 44.83 41.17
CA THR A 51 30.91 43.77 42.22
C THR A 51 29.63 43.25 42.96
N PRO A 52 29.35 41.92 42.95
CA PRO A 52 28.28 41.29 43.73
C PRO A 52 28.75 40.83 45.12
N PRO A 53 27.94 41.04 46.18
CA PRO A 53 27.70 39.90 47.08
C PRO A 53 26.30 39.84 47.73
N ALA A 54 25.98 38.60 48.11
CA ALA A 54 25.10 38.18 49.21
C ALA A 54 23.57 38.26 49.04
N SER A 55 22.95 37.07 49.13
CA SER A 55 21.52 36.79 49.19
C SER A 55 20.76 37.64 50.22
N PRO A 56 19.58 38.16 49.84
CA PRO A 56 18.51 38.48 50.77
C PRO A 56 17.52 37.30 50.89
N ALA A 57 17.11 37.04 52.12
CA ALA A 57 16.23 35.96 52.56
C ALA A 57 14.84 35.97 51.89
N LEU A 58 14.27 34.77 51.73
CA LEU A 58 12.91 34.50 51.26
C LEU A 58 11.83 35.08 52.21
N PRO A 59 10.80 35.78 51.70
CA PRO A 59 9.55 36.01 52.42
C PRO A 59 8.65 34.76 52.42
N PRO A 60 7.76 34.61 53.41
CA PRO A 60 7.02 33.37 53.67
C PRO A 60 5.92 33.05 52.64
N GLU A 61 5.75 31.74 52.47
CA GLU A 61 4.76 30.98 51.70
C GLU A 61 3.33 31.57 51.83
N GLN A 62 2.81 32.15 50.74
CA GLN A 62 1.38 32.42 50.62
C GLN A 62 0.68 31.15 50.14
N SER A 63 -0.17 30.63 51.02
CA SER A 63 -1.05 29.49 50.80
C SER A 63 -2.02 29.81 49.65
N VAL A 64 -1.74 29.29 48.47
CA VAL A 64 -2.77 29.19 47.42
C VAL A 64 -3.79 28.15 47.89
N THR A 65 -4.98 28.65 48.18
CA THR A 65 -6.15 27.84 48.49
C THR A 65 -6.38 26.85 47.37
N ASP A 66 -6.42 25.58 47.75
CA ASP A 66 -6.69 24.41 46.92
C ASP A 66 -8.11 24.54 46.34
N ALA A 67 -8.21 25.11 45.14
CA ALA A 67 -9.42 25.03 44.34
C ALA A 67 -9.45 23.64 43.70
N PRO A 68 -10.50 22.83 43.88
CA PRO A 68 -10.53 21.49 43.33
C PRO A 68 -10.52 21.55 41.80
N LEU A 69 -9.37 21.24 41.19
CA LEU A 69 -9.30 20.83 39.78
C LEU A 69 -9.87 19.41 39.66
N ALA A 70 -11.19 19.32 39.77
CA ALA A 70 -11.96 18.20 39.28
C ALA A 70 -13.09 18.76 38.41
N ALA A 71 -12.71 19.56 37.41
CA ALA A 71 -13.54 19.70 36.23
C ALA A 71 -13.39 18.39 35.46
N ASP A 72 -14.46 17.61 35.49
CA ASP A 72 -14.75 16.48 34.63
C ASP A 72 -14.58 16.96 33.17
N VAL A 73 -13.35 16.89 32.65
CA VAL A 73 -13.07 17.22 31.25
C VAL A 73 -13.75 16.10 30.47
N PRO A 74 -14.78 16.40 29.66
CA PRO A 74 -15.45 15.37 28.89
C PRO A 74 -14.42 14.68 27.99
N ASP A 75 -14.28 13.38 28.15
CA ASP A 75 -13.34 12.57 27.38
C ASP A 75 -13.76 12.65 25.90
N ILE A 76 -12.99 13.38 25.08
CA ILE A 76 -13.32 13.61 23.68
C ILE A 76 -12.96 12.34 22.91
N VAL A 77 -13.95 11.45 22.74
CA VAL A 77 -13.81 10.24 21.93
C VAL A 77 -13.91 10.61 20.45
N VAL A 78 -12.76 10.76 19.80
CA VAL A 78 -12.69 10.89 18.35
C VAL A 78 -12.90 9.50 17.73
N THR A 79 -13.79 9.41 16.73
CA THR A 79 -14.10 8.14 16.02
C THR A 79 -13.82 8.27 14.52
N GLY A 80 -13.78 7.13 13.81
CA GLY A 80 -13.57 7.06 12.36
C GLY A 80 -12.16 7.46 11.92
N PHE A 81 -12.05 8.05 10.73
CA PHE A 81 -10.77 8.41 10.10
C PHE A 81 -9.87 9.33 10.96
N ARG A 82 -10.47 10.29 11.69
CA ARG A 82 -9.68 11.16 12.57
C ARG A 82 -9.08 10.40 13.75
N ALA A 83 -9.79 9.38 14.25
CA ALA A 83 -9.30 8.52 15.33
C ALA A 83 -8.15 7.64 14.85
N SER A 84 -8.27 7.08 13.64
CA SER A 84 -7.25 6.21 13.05
C SER A 84 -5.96 6.98 12.77
N LEU A 85 -6.04 8.21 12.26
CA LEU A 85 -4.89 9.09 12.07
C LEU A 85 -4.22 9.47 13.40
N ASN A 86 -5.02 9.84 14.41
CA ASN A 86 -4.50 10.14 15.75
C ASN A 86 -3.82 8.91 16.38
N SER A 87 -4.37 7.71 16.19
CA SER A 87 -3.77 6.45 16.62
C SER A 87 -2.43 6.19 15.92
N ALA A 88 -2.36 6.36 14.59
CA ALA A 88 -1.11 6.22 13.83
C ALA A 88 -0.02 7.21 14.28
N ILE A 89 -0.40 8.47 14.51
CA ILE A 89 0.51 9.50 15.05
C ILE A 89 0.96 9.14 16.47
N ASN A 90 0.05 8.63 17.32
CA ASN A 90 0.39 8.24 18.67
C ASN A 90 1.41 7.08 18.66
N ILE A 91 1.18 6.04 17.86
CA ILE A 91 2.13 4.93 17.68
C ILE A 91 3.50 5.48 17.26
N LYS A 92 3.54 6.40 16.29
CA LYS A 92 4.78 7.04 15.84
C LYS A 92 5.48 7.85 16.95
N ARG A 93 4.73 8.49 17.85
CA ARG A 93 5.28 9.27 18.98
C ARG A 93 5.79 8.40 20.12
N THR A 94 5.09 7.31 20.44
CA THR A 94 5.46 6.40 21.53
C THR A 94 6.60 5.47 21.15
N GLN A 95 6.81 5.25 19.85
CA GLN A 95 7.80 4.31 19.37
C GLN A 95 9.20 4.95 19.30
N THR A 96 10.19 4.26 19.86
CA THR A 96 11.60 4.69 19.82
C THR A 96 12.19 4.66 18.40
N ALA A 97 11.61 3.86 17.52
CA ALA A 97 12.00 3.73 16.12
C ALA A 97 11.17 4.59 15.18
N THR A 98 11.75 4.86 14.00
CA THR A 98 10.99 5.46 12.89
C THR A 98 10.02 4.43 12.32
N VAL A 99 8.76 4.54 12.73
CA VAL A 99 7.65 3.69 12.28
C VAL A 99 6.53 4.56 11.73
N ASP A 100 6.01 4.16 10.58
CA ASP A 100 4.80 4.75 9.99
C ASP A 100 3.74 3.67 9.88
N VAL A 101 2.49 3.99 10.22
CA VAL A 101 1.39 3.02 10.33
C VAL A 101 0.18 3.49 9.54
N ILE A 102 -0.42 2.58 8.78
CA ILE A 102 -1.72 2.73 8.13
C ILE A 102 -2.71 1.83 8.87
N LYS A 103 -3.90 2.34 9.17
CA LYS A 103 -4.98 1.65 9.90
C LYS A 103 -6.15 1.29 8.98
N ALA A 104 -6.99 0.34 9.40
CA ALA A 104 -8.12 -0.17 8.63
C ALA A 104 -9.06 0.94 8.14
N GLU A 105 -9.34 1.94 8.97
CA GLU A 105 -10.24 3.03 8.57
C GLU A 105 -9.64 3.89 7.45
N ASP A 106 -8.31 4.02 7.36
CA ASP A 106 -7.61 4.73 6.27
C ASP A 106 -7.54 3.88 4.99
N ILE A 107 -7.46 2.55 5.13
CA ILE A 107 -7.56 1.59 4.01
C ILE A 107 -8.99 1.58 3.44
N ALA A 108 -10.00 1.69 4.29
CA ALA A 108 -11.40 1.66 3.89
C ALA A 108 -11.87 2.96 3.24
N GLU A 109 -11.46 4.12 3.77
CA GLU A 109 -11.82 5.43 3.22
C GLU A 109 -11.22 5.65 1.82
N PHE A 110 -10.07 5.03 1.57
CA PHE A 110 -9.41 5.10 0.29
C PHE A 110 -9.19 3.69 -0.27
N PRO A 111 -10.11 3.22 -1.12
CA PRO A 111 -10.11 1.86 -1.63
C PRO A 111 -8.96 1.68 -2.63
N ASP A 112 -7.78 1.37 -2.09
CA ASP A 112 -6.63 1.01 -2.90
C ASP A 112 -6.85 -0.34 -3.58
N LEU A 113 -6.27 -0.50 -4.78
CA LEU A 113 -6.35 -1.75 -5.52
C LEU A 113 -5.72 -2.92 -4.75
N ASN A 114 -4.69 -2.64 -3.95
CA ASN A 114 -4.02 -3.62 -3.10
C ASN A 114 -3.19 -2.97 -1.97
N LEU A 115 -2.49 -3.82 -1.21
CA LEU A 115 -1.61 -3.40 -0.11
C LEU A 115 -0.42 -2.53 -0.51
N ALA A 116 0.19 -2.76 -1.68
CA ALA A 116 1.33 -1.98 -2.12
C ALA A 116 0.93 -0.53 -2.41
N GLU A 117 -0.21 -0.32 -3.06
CA GLU A 117 -0.73 1.02 -3.33
C GLU A 117 -0.99 1.79 -2.02
N SER A 118 -1.53 1.14 -0.99
CA SER A 118 -1.66 1.73 0.35
C SER A 118 -0.31 2.13 0.94
N LEU A 119 0.69 1.24 0.84
CA LEU A 119 2.04 1.47 1.36
C LEU A 119 2.73 2.68 0.70
N GLN A 120 2.35 3.08 -0.51
CA GLN A 120 2.91 4.26 -1.18
C GLN A 120 2.57 5.57 -0.45
N ARG A 121 1.53 5.60 0.40
CA ARG A 121 1.21 6.77 1.23
C ARG A 121 2.26 7.05 2.29
N ILE A 122 3.06 6.03 2.65
CA ILE A 122 4.12 6.20 3.62
C ILE A 122 5.31 6.90 2.96
N PRO A 123 5.82 8.00 3.52
CA PRO A 123 6.93 8.74 2.93
C PRO A 123 8.17 7.86 2.80
N GLY A 124 8.87 7.93 1.67
CA GLY A 124 10.06 7.12 1.42
C GLY A 124 9.78 5.64 1.15
N VAL A 125 8.51 5.26 0.95
CA VAL A 125 8.13 4.00 0.33
C VAL A 125 7.77 4.28 -1.13
N SER A 126 8.33 3.51 -2.04
CA SER A 126 7.94 3.56 -3.45
C SER A 126 7.66 2.16 -3.96
N ILE A 127 6.76 2.03 -4.93
CA ILE A 127 6.29 0.73 -5.37
C ILE A 127 6.73 0.44 -6.81
N SER A 128 7.04 -0.83 -7.06
CA SER A 128 7.21 -1.35 -8.40
C SER A 128 5.87 -1.90 -8.87
N ARG A 129 5.42 -1.44 -10.04
CA ARG A 129 4.16 -1.88 -10.63
C ARG A 129 4.40 -2.92 -11.71
N VAL A 130 3.50 -3.88 -11.76
CA VAL A 130 3.40 -4.86 -12.81
C VAL A 130 1.95 -4.91 -13.22
N ASN A 131 1.68 -4.82 -14.52
CA ASN A 131 0.33 -4.94 -15.07
C ASN A 131 -0.65 -3.90 -14.48
N GLY A 132 -0.15 -2.69 -14.23
CA GLY A 132 -0.94 -1.59 -13.66
C GLY A 132 -1.24 -1.73 -12.16
N GLU A 133 -0.58 -2.65 -11.45
CA GLU A 133 -0.79 -2.89 -10.03
C GLU A 133 0.55 -2.95 -9.28
N GLY A 134 0.63 -2.33 -8.10
CA GLY A 134 1.79 -2.44 -7.21
C GLY A 134 2.09 -3.89 -6.83
N ARG A 135 3.27 -4.41 -7.17
CA ARG A 135 3.66 -5.78 -6.81
C ARG A 135 4.61 -5.80 -5.62
N ASN A 136 5.66 -4.98 -5.68
CA ASN A 136 6.71 -4.95 -4.67
C ASN A 136 6.92 -3.52 -4.18
N ILE A 137 7.54 -3.38 -3.00
CA ILE A 137 7.91 -2.08 -2.46
C ILE A 137 9.43 -1.93 -2.40
N SER A 138 9.87 -0.69 -2.35
CA SER A 138 11.22 -0.29 -1.97
C SER A 138 11.10 0.73 -0.85
N VAL A 139 11.99 0.66 0.12
CA VAL A 139 11.98 1.52 1.31
C VAL A 139 13.29 2.28 1.35
N ARG A 140 13.22 3.61 1.41
CA ARG A 140 14.38 4.51 1.42
C ARG A 140 15.33 4.29 0.23
N GLY A 141 14.78 3.97 -0.94
CA GLY A 141 15.55 3.70 -2.16
C GLY A 141 16.18 2.31 -2.24
N LEU A 142 16.06 1.49 -1.19
CA LEU A 142 16.51 0.11 -1.20
C LEU A 142 15.42 -0.79 -1.77
N GLY A 143 15.81 -1.61 -2.75
CA GLY A 143 14.92 -2.52 -3.46
C GLY A 143 14.23 -3.56 -2.56
N PRO A 144 13.25 -4.29 -3.11
CA PRO A 144 12.42 -5.23 -2.34
C PRO A 144 13.21 -6.33 -1.65
N ASP A 145 14.37 -6.73 -2.20
CA ASP A 145 15.25 -7.75 -1.61
C ASP A 145 15.86 -7.33 -0.26
N TYR A 146 15.83 -6.04 0.06
CA TYR A 146 16.35 -5.49 1.31
C TYR A 146 15.26 -5.23 2.36
N THR A 147 13.99 -5.48 1.99
CA THR A 147 12.84 -5.33 2.88
C THR A 147 12.37 -6.70 3.35
N ARG A 148 11.98 -6.81 4.62
CA ARG A 148 11.33 -8.02 5.15
C ARG A 148 9.85 -7.74 5.35
N VAL A 149 9.01 -8.74 5.10
CA VAL A 149 7.57 -8.66 5.36
C VAL A 149 7.19 -9.70 6.39
N ARG A 150 6.39 -9.29 7.37
CA ARG A 150 5.86 -10.16 8.41
C ARG A 150 4.35 -10.09 8.40
N ILE A 151 3.69 -11.24 8.52
CA ILE A 151 2.25 -11.35 8.70
C ILE A 151 2.01 -11.88 10.10
N ASN A 152 1.36 -11.07 10.94
CA ASN A 152 1.10 -11.37 12.35
C ASN A 152 2.37 -11.75 13.15
N GLY A 153 3.52 -11.18 12.76
CA GLY A 153 4.82 -11.45 13.38
C GLY A 153 5.61 -12.60 12.75
N MET A 154 5.02 -13.38 11.85
CA MET A 154 5.72 -14.44 11.12
C MET A 154 6.27 -13.91 9.80
N GLU A 155 7.51 -14.24 9.44
CA GLU A 155 8.09 -13.86 8.15
C GLU A 155 7.31 -14.50 6.99
N ALA A 156 6.95 -13.66 6.02
CA ALA A 156 6.24 -14.08 4.82
C ALA A 156 7.19 -14.07 3.63
N ILE A 157 7.14 -15.11 2.80
CA ILE A 157 7.98 -15.25 1.61
C ILE A 157 7.14 -14.90 0.38
N GLY A 158 7.64 -14.00 -0.47
CA GLY A 158 7.06 -13.74 -1.79
C GLY A 158 7.48 -14.81 -2.77
N THR A 159 6.55 -15.65 -3.21
CA THR A 159 6.82 -16.71 -4.19
C THR A 159 5.88 -16.62 -5.40
N THR A 160 5.70 -15.45 -6.02
CA THR A 160 4.91 -15.38 -7.27
C THR A 160 5.80 -15.43 -8.51
N GLY A 161 5.32 -16.04 -9.58
CA GLY A 161 5.90 -15.86 -10.91
C GLY A 161 5.17 -14.76 -11.67
N GLY A 162 5.90 -13.94 -12.42
CA GLY A 162 5.34 -13.05 -13.42
C GLY A 162 5.29 -13.69 -14.81
N THR A 163 4.59 -13.01 -15.73
CA THR A 163 4.70 -13.30 -17.16
C THR A 163 6.13 -13.11 -17.63
N ASP A 164 6.41 -13.62 -18.82
CA ASP A 164 7.71 -13.46 -19.46
C ASP A 164 8.11 -11.99 -19.67
N ASN A 165 7.12 -11.09 -19.80
CA ASN A 165 7.34 -9.64 -19.89
C ASN A 165 7.54 -8.97 -18.51
N SER A 166 7.04 -9.61 -17.45
CA SER A 166 7.09 -9.11 -16.07
C SER A 166 8.29 -9.62 -15.25
N GLY A 167 9.27 -10.26 -15.90
CA GLY A 167 10.49 -10.79 -15.26
C GLY A 167 10.48 -12.30 -14.97
N GLY A 168 9.43 -13.02 -15.39
CA GLY A 168 9.31 -14.47 -15.21
C GLY A 168 9.18 -14.88 -13.74
N VAL A 169 9.65 -16.09 -13.41
CA VAL A 169 9.62 -16.62 -12.04
C VAL A 169 10.39 -15.70 -11.09
N ASN A 170 9.80 -15.30 -9.97
CA ASN A 170 10.50 -14.52 -8.95
C ASN A 170 11.65 -15.36 -8.38
N ARG A 171 12.87 -14.84 -8.52
CA ARG A 171 14.11 -15.42 -7.99
C ARG A 171 14.69 -14.58 -6.86
N GLY A 172 13.97 -13.52 -6.46
CA GLY A 172 14.37 -12.59 -5.42
C GLY A 172 13.80 -12.96 -4.05
N ARG A 173 14.08 -12.11 -3.07
CA ARG A 173 13.52 -12.17 -1.71
C ARG A 173 12.33 -11.23 -1.54
N GLY A 174 12.02 -10.44 -2.56
CA GLY A 174 10.92 -9.48 -2.55
C GLY A 174 9.56 -10.15 -2.32
N PHE A 175 8.80 -9.61 -1.37
CA PHE A 175 7.42 -10.01 -1.10
C PHE A 175 6.46 -9.40 -2.12
N ASP A 176 5.49 -10.19 -2.57
CA ASP A 176 4.48 -9.81 -3.55
C ASP A 176 3.19 -9.41 -2.84
N PHE A 177 2.92 -8.11 -2.80
CA PHE A 177 1.79 -7.50 -2.07
C PHE A 177 0.45 -7.63 -2.82
N ASN A 178 0.48 -8.06 -4.08
CA ASN A 178 -0.70 -8.30 -4.91
C ASN A 178 -1.32 -9.70 -4.68
N ILE A 179 -0.82 -10.49 -3.74
CA ILE A 179 -1.44 -11.79 -3.38
C ILE A 179 -2.63 -11.58 -2.45
N PHE A 180 -2.53 -10.60 -1.56
CA PHE A 180 -3.55 -10.32 -0.55
C PHE A 180 -4.29 -9.02 -0.85
N SER A 181 -5.59 -9.01 -0.54
CA SER A 181 -6.38 -7.77 -0.55
C SER A 181 -6.04 -6.94 0.69
N SER A 182 -6.05 -5.61 0.55
CA SER A 182 -5.79 -4.68 1.64
C SER A 182 -6.82 -4.77 2.77
N ASP A 183 -8.05 -5.15 2.45
CA ASP A 183 -9.17 -5.30 3.39
C ASP A 183 -8.95 -6.38 4.47
N LEU A 184 -8.04 -7.33 4.25
CA LEU A 184 -7.79 -8.43 5.21
C LEU A 184 -6.97 -7.97 6.44
N PHE A 185 -6.31 -6.82 6.33
CA PHE A 185 -5.38 -6.34 7.35
C PHE A 185 -5.93 -5.09 8.05
N ASN A 186 -5.89 -5.12 9.39
CA ASN A 186 -6.32 -3.99 10.22
C ASN A 186 -5.23 -2.91 10.33
N SER A 187 -3.97 -3.33 10.31
CA SER A 187 -2.86 -2.41 10.49
C SER A 187 -1.68 -2.84 9.65
N ILE A 188 -1.04 -1.87 9.01
CA ILE A 188 0.18 -2.05 8.25
C ILE A 188 1.20 -1.08 8.84
N ALA A 189 2.31 -1.59 9.36
CA ALA A 189 3.37 -0.77 9.94
C ALA A 189 4.67 -0.96 9.16
N VAL A 190 5.28 0.13 8.72
CA VAL A 190 6.59 0.12 8.08
C VAL A 190 7.62 0.65 9.07
N ARG A 191 8.46 -0.25 9.55
CA ARG A 191 9.59 0.04 10.44
C ARG A 191 10.84 0.26 9.61
N LYS A 192 11.36 1.48 9.66
CA LYS A 192 12.50 1.87 8.83
C LYS A 192 13.83 1.83 9.57
N THR A 193 13.80 1.66 10.89
CA THR A 193 14.98 1.55 11.75
C THR A 193 14.94 0.23 12.50
N ALA A 194 16.10 -0.38 12.70
CA ALA A 194 16.22 -1.60 13.49
C ALA A 194 15.90 -1.32 14.97
N THR A 195 15.28 -2.31 15.62
CA THR A 195 14.92 -2.30 17.03
C THR A 195 15.11 -3.70 17.60
N ALA A 196 15.32 -3.79 18.92
CA ALA A 196 15.59 -5.07 19.58
C ALA A 196 14.40 -6.05 19.53
N ASP A 197 13.17 -5.57 19.33
CA ASP A 197 11.96 -6.38 19.18
C ASP A 197 11.78 -6.95 17.76
N VAL A 198 12.65 -6.59 16.81
CA VAL A 198 12.56 -6.98 15.41
C VAL A 198 13.75 -7.86 15.08
N GLU A 199 13.50 -9.08 14.60
CA GLU A 199 14.57 -9.97 14.12
C GLU A 199 15.40 -9.29 13.03
N GLU A 200 16.71 -9.51 13.08
CA GLU A 200 17.68 -8.94 12.15
C GLU A 200 17.45 -9.44 10.71
N GLY A 201 18.00 -8.72 9.72
CA GLY A 201 18.05 -9.18 8.33
C GLY A 201 17.23 -8.36 7.35
N SER A 202 16.88 -7.12 7.70
CA SER A 202 16.37 -6.11 6.77
C SER A 202 17.25 -4.86 6.80
N LEU A 203 17.68 -4.42 5.60
CA LEU A 203 18.47 -3.20 5.42
C LEU A 203 17.58 -1.99 5.07
N GLY A 204 16.51 -2.21 4.28
CA GLY A 204 15.56 -1.17 3.90
C GLY A 204 14.52 -0.87 4.97
N GLY A 205 13.99 -1.92 5.61
CA GLY A 205 12.95 -1.82 6.62
C GLY A 205 12.07 -3.07 6.67
N THR A 206 11.42 -3.25 7.81
CA THR A 206 10.48 -4.34 8.04
C THR A 206 9.05 -3.84 7.90
N VAL A 207 8.24 -4.55 7.13
CA VAL A 207 6.80 -4.30 7.00
C VAL A 207 6.05 -5.32 7.83
N ASP A 208 5.35 -4.86 8.86
CA ASP A 208 4.49 -5.69 9.68
C ASP A 208 3.04 -5.53 9.21
N LEU A 209 2.47 -6.61 8.71
CA LEU A 209 1.06 -6.75 8.35
C LEU A 209 0.32 -7.42 9.52
N GLN A 210 -0.67 -6.75 10.10
CA GLN A 210 -1.48 -7.30 11.18
C GLN A 210 -2.91 -7.51 10.68
N SER A 211 -3.36 -8.76 10.70
CA SER A 211 -4.77 -9.08 10.47
C SER A 211 -5.60 -8.68 11.67
N SER A 212 -6.89 -8.47 11.45
CA SER A 212 -7.84 -8.18 12.52
C SER A 212 -7.84 -9.27 13.60
N ARG A 213 -7.90 -8.87 14.87
CA ARG A 213 -8.02 -9.79 16.01
C ARG A 213 -9.36 -9.59 16.71
N PRO A 214 -9.95 -10.62 17.32
CA PRO A 214 -11.23 -10.47 18.03
C PRO A 214 -11.21 -9.38 19.12
N PHE A 215 -10.08 -9.26 19.83
CA PHE A 215 -9.91 -8.31 20.92
C PHE A 215 -9.62 -6.87 20.48
N ASP A 216 -9.40 -6.63 19.17
CA ASP A 216 -9.32 -5.27 18.64
C ASP A 216 -10.69 -4.57 18.71
N TYR A 217 -11.78 -5.35 18.78
CA TYR A 217 -13.15 -4.88 18.81
C TYR A 217 -13.76 -5.02 20.21
N LYS A 218 -14.20 -3.89 20.78
CA LYS A 218 -14.86 -3.86 22.11
C LYS A 218 -16.28 -4.43 22.10
N LYS A 219 -16.90 -4.54 20.93
CA LYS A 219 -18.27 -5.03 20.73
C LYS A 219 -18.30 -6.00 19.55
N ALA A 220 -19.32 -6.86 19.52
CA ALA A 220 -19.59 -7.68 18.34
C ALA A 220 -19.70 -6.78 17.10
N THR A 221 -18.84 -7.02 16.11
CA THR A 221 -18.68 -6.17 14.94
C THR A 221 -18.82 -7.02 13.69
N ALA A 222 -19.60 -6.53 12.73
CA ALA A 222 -19.71 -7.10 11.41
C ALA A 222 -19.42 -6.00 10.38
N VAL A 223 -18.51 -6.29 9.45
CA VAL A 223 -18.12 -5.40 8.36
C VAL A 223 -18.32 -6.16 7.06
N ILE A 224 -18.94 -5.51 6.08
CA ILE A 224 -19.10 -6.05 4.73
C ILE A 224 -18.69 -4.94 3.77
N SER A 225 -17.87 -5.28 2.79
CA SER A 225 -17.47 -4.40 1.70
C SER A 225 -17.71 -5.11 0.37
N ALA A 226 -18.18 -4.34 -0.60
CA ALA A 226 -18.38 -4.80 -1.96
C ALA A 226 -17.97 -3.68 -2.91
N SER A 227 -17.14 -4.01 -3.89
CA SER A 227 -16.72 -3.11 -4.95
C SER A 227 -16.66 -3.86 -6.28
N ALA A 228 -16.62 -3.10 -7.38
CA ALA A 228 -16.47 -3.64 -8.71
C ALA A 228 -15.48 -2.76 -9.49
N SER A 229 -14.61 -3.39 -10.27
CA SER A 229 -13.63 -2.69 -11.11
C SER A 229 -13.94 -2.99 -12.57
N TYR A 230 -14.00 -1.94 -13.40
CA TYR A 230 -14.06 -2.08 -14.85
C TYR A 230 -12.68 -1.78 -15.43
N ASN A 231 -12.18 -2.67 -16.29
CA ASN A 231 -10.93 -2.47 -16.98
C ASN A 231 -11.21 -2.15 -18.45
N ASP A 232 -10.85 -0.94 -18.90
CA ASP A 232 -11.11 -0.48 -20.27
C ASP A 232 -10.40 -1.32 -21.33
N LEU A 233 -9.19 -1.82 -21.05
CA LEU A 233 -8.42 -2.67 -21.97
C LEU A 233 -9.02 -4.08 -22.11
N ARG A 234 -9.70 -4.58 -21.08
CA ARG A 234 -10.35 -5.90 -21.06
C ARG A 234 -11.85 -5.84 -21.33
N GLU A 235 -12.44 -4.65 -21.29
CA GLU A 235 -13.89 -4.42 -21.36
C GLU A 235 -14.68 -5.32 -20.39
N LYS A 236 -14.13 -5.58 -19.19
CA LYS A 236 -14.69 -6.52 -18.22
C LYS A 236 -14.82 -5.91 -16.84
N VAL A 237 -16.01 -6.04 -16.26
CA VAL A 237 -16.27 -5.76 -14.84
C VAL A 237 -15.86 -6.98 -14.01
N THR A 238 -15.08 -6.76 -12.95
CA THR A 238 -14.74 -7.80 -11.98
C THR A 238 -15.14 -7.39 -10.55
N PRO A 239 -15.76 -8.30 -9.77
CA PRO A 239 -16.19 -8.01 -8.41
C PRO A 239 -15.09 -8.24 -7.37
N LYS A 240 -15.17 -7.47 -6.28
CA LYS A 240 -14.43 -7.65 -5.04
C LYS A 240 -15.43 -7.59 -3.87
N ILE A 241 -15.42 -8.61 -3.02
CA ILE A 241 -16.30 -8.72 -1.85
C ILE A 241 -15.46 -9.15 -0.66
N SER A 242 -15.59 -8.48 0.46
CA SER A 242 -14.95 -8.85 1.72
C SER A 242 -15.93 -8.74 2.88
N GLY A 243 -15.75 -9.58 3.87
CA GLY A 243 -16.62 -9.64 5.04
C GLY A 243 -15.86 -10.10 6.26
N LEU A 244 -16.16 -9.48 7.39
CA LEU A 244 -15.60 -9.82 8.69
C LEU A 244 -16.71 -9.84 9.73
N ILE A 245 -16.75 -10.89 10.53
CA ILE A 245 -17.64 -11.00 11.68
C ILE A 245 -16.80 -11.39 12.87
N THR A 246 -16.92 -10.64 13.95
CA THR A 246 -16.24 -10.95 15.20
C THR A 246 -17.16 -10.77 16.40
N LYS A 247 -16.98 -11.66 17.37
CA LYS A 247 -17.66 -11.59 18.66
C LYS A 247 -16.66 -11.91 19.76
N THR A 248 -16.63 -11.03 20.74
CA THR A 248 -15.89 -11.21 21.99
C THR A 248 -16.90 -11.50 23.09
N SER A 249 -16.55 -12.39 24.02
CA SER A 249 -17.34 -12.72 25.21
C SER A 249 -17.45 -11.49 26.11
N ASP A 250 -18.54 -11.38 26.87
CA ASP A 250 -18.79 -10.27 27.80
C ASP A 250 -17.70 -10.19 28.89
N ASP A 251 -17.09 -11.33 29.23
CA ASP A 251 -15.95 -11.43 30.16
C ASP A 251 -14.61 -10.96 29.54
N GLY A 252 -14.55 -10.66 28.24
CA GLY A 252 -13.33 -10.28 27.53
C GLY A 252 -12.26 -11.37 27.38
N ARG A 253 -12.52 -12.60 27.87
CA ARG A 253 -11.54 -13.70 27.91
C ARG A 253 -11.50 -14.56 26.63
N PHE A 254 -12.59 -14.58 25.88
CA PHE A 254 -12.70 -15.41 24.67
C PHE A 254 -13.24 -14.57 23.54
N GLY A 255 -12.72 -14.76 22.33
CA GLY A 255 -13.18 -14.07 21.14
C GLY A 255 -13.02 -14.94 19.90
N VAL A 256 -13.97 -14.81 18.99
CA VAL A 256 -13.98 -15.50 17.70
C VAL A 256 -14.06 -14.45 16.60
N LEU A 257 -13.32 -14.68 15.53
CA LEU A 257 -13.35 -13.84 14.33
C LEU A 257 -13.34 -14.74 13.10
N LEU A 258 -14.23 -14.45 12.17
CA LEU A 258 -14.29 -15.04 10.85
C LEU A 258 -14.15 -13.92 9.83
N SER A 259 -13.20 -14.06 8.92
CA SER A 259 -12.99 -13.15 7.81
C SER A 259 -13.00 -13.93 6.51
N VAL A 260 -13.62 -13.39 5.47
CA VAL A 260 -13.67 -13.95 4.13
C VAL A 260 -13.46 -12.84 3.11
N ALA A 261 -12.65 -13.08 2.11
CA ALA A 261 -12.43 -12.14 1.01
C ALA A 261 -12.38 -12.87 -0.34
N TYR A 262 -13.07 -12.30 -1.32
CA TYR A 262 -13.12 -12.79 -2.69
C TYR A 262 -12.90 -11.65 -3.67
N GLU A 263 -11.95 -11.81 -4.57
CA GLU A 263 -11.66 -10.82 -5.60
C GLU A 263 -11.35 -11.52 -6.92
N GLU A 264 -12.03 -11.09 -7.99
CA GLU A 264 -11.60 -11.40 -9.35
C GLU A 264 -10.96 -10.19 -10.00
N ARG A 265 -9.94 -10.45 -10.82
CA ARG A 265 -9.33 -9.46 -11.70
C ARG A 265 -9.10 -10.02 -13.09
N ALA A 266 -9.31 -9.16 -14.07
CA ALA A 266 -9.00 -9.40 -15.46
C ALA A 266 -8.15 -8.23 -15.95
N ILE A 267 -6.92 -8.53 -16.34
CA ILE A 267 -5.96 -7.53 -16.82
C ILE A 267 -5.49 -7.94 -18.21
N LYS A 268 -5.32 -6.95 -19.09
CA LYS A 268 -4.63 -7.12 -20.37
C LYS A 268 -3.25 -6.51 -20.23
N GLU A 269 -2.23 -7.31 -20.50
CA GLU A 269 -0.86 -6.83 -20.61
C GLU A 269 -0.49 -6.82 -22.09
N GLU A 270 -0.29 -5.64 -22.67
CA GLU A 270 0.23 -5.48 -24.02
C GLU A 270 1.62 -4.89 -23.94
N GLY A 271 2.58 -5.51 -24.62
CA GLY A 271 3.96 -5.06 -24.54
C GLY A 271 4.83 -5.69 -25.61
N ALA A 272 6.03 -5.15 -25.73
CA ALA A 272 7.04 -5.76 -26.57
C ALA A 272 7.67 -6.95 -25.81
N ASN A 273 7.56 -8.15 -26.37
CA ASN A 273 8.42 -9.26 -25.96
C ASN A 273 9.79 -9.05 -26.58
N ILE A 274 10.54 -8.14 -25.97
CA ILE A 274 11.92 -7.89 -26.31
C ILE A 274 12.79 -8.88 -25.55
N THR A 275 13.71 -9.52 -26.27
CA THR A 275 14.89 -10.20 -25.70
C THR A 275 14.66 -11.54 -24.99
N ARG A 276 14.48 -12.59 -25.79
CA ARG A 276 14.88 -13.95 -25.40
C ARG A 276 15.74 -14.56 -26.50
N TRP A 277 16.69 -15.40 -26.10
CA TRP A 277 17.37 -16.28 -27.03
C TRP A 277 16.42 -17.44 -27.36
N THR A 278 16.35 -17.80 -28.62
CA THR A 278 15.61 -18.97 -29.08
C THR A 278 16.54 -19.84 -29.91
N TYR A 279 16.29 -21.15 -29.95
CA TYR A 279 17.08 -22.09 -30.72
C TYR A 279 16.51 -22.24 -32.15
N GLY A 280 17.38 -22.65 -33.07
CA GLY A 280 17.02 -22.95 -34.46
C GLY A 280 15.82 -23.88 -34.59
N GLY A 281 15.00 -23.72 -35.62
CA GLY A 281 13.81 -24.56 -35.82
C GLY A 281 12.60 -24.21 -34.96
N PHE A 282 12.75 -23.41 -33.89
CA PHE A 282 11.63 -22.78 -33.21
C PHE A 282 10.95 -21.76 -34.15
N ASN A 283 9.61 -21.76 -34.24
CA ASN A 283 8.83 -20.94 -35.19
C ASN A 283 9.24 -21.12 -36.67
N ALA A 284 9.21 -22.36 -37.17
CA ALA A 284 9.51 -22.74 -38.57
C ALA A 284 10.97 -22.58 -39.03
N GLY A 285 11.86 -22.10 -38.15
CA GLY A 285 13.29 -22.01 -38.40
C GLY A 285 13.69 -20.88 -39.36
N PHE A 286 14.99 -20.81 -39.62
CA PHE A 286 15.58 -19.88 -40.57
C PHE A 286 15.25 -20.26 -42.02
N ASN A 287 15.20 -19.23 -42.87
CA ASN A 287 15.01 -19.38 -44.32
C ASN A 287 16.03 -20.38 -44.90
N ALA A 288 15.62 -21.20 -45.85
CA ALA A 288 16.49 -22.15 -46.54
C ALA A 288 17.71 -21.50 -47.22
N ALA A 289 17.65 -20.20 -47.51
CA ALA A 289 18.76 -19.40 -48.03
C ALA A 289 19.76 -18.93 -46.95
N SER A 290 19.47 -19.08 -45.66
CA SER A 290 20.37 -18.71 -44.57
C SER A 290 21.62 -19.60 -44.61
N ARG A 291 22.79 -18.97 -44.75
CA ARG A 291 24.09 -19.66 -44.77
C ARG A 291 24.96 -19.15 -43.64
N LEU A 292 25.09 -19.95 -42.59
CA LEU A 292 26.14 -19.76 -41.58
C LEU A 292 27.37 -20.57 -42.02
N PRO A 293 28.56 -19.95 -42.16
CA PRO A 293 29.78 -20.69 -42.50
C PRO A 293 30.03 -21.85 -41.55
N GLY A 294 30.29 -23.05 -42.09
CA GLY A 294 30.59 -24.25 -41.30
C GLY A 294 29.40 -24.96 -40.64
N LYS A 295 28.15 -24.58 -40.95
CA LYS A 295 26.94 -25.27 -40.47
C LYS A 295 26.01 -25.66 -41.62
N THR A 296 25.42 -26.84 -41.55
CA THR A 296 24.36 -27.26 -42.48
C THR A 296 23.02 -26.63 -42.10
N LEU A 297 22.07 -26.55 -43.04
CA LEU A 297 20.73 -26.00 -42.75
C LEU A 297 20.01 -26.78 -41.63
N ALA A 298 20.18 -28.11 -41.58
CA ALA A 298 19.61 -28.94 -40.51
C ALA A 298 20.21 -28.61 -39.13
N GLN A 299 21.50 -28.25 -39.06
CA GLN A 299 22.15 -27.83 -37.83
C GLN A 299 21.75 -26.41 -37.42
N ILE A 300 21.55 -25.51 -38.40
CA ILE A 300 21.06 -24.15 -38.16
C ILE A 300 19.62 -24.18 -37.64
N ASN A 301 18.80 -25.12 -38.12
CA ASN A 301 17.40 -25.28 -37.74
C ASN A 301 17.16 -26.44 -36.75
N ASP A 302 18.16 -26.82 -35.96
CA ASP A 302 18.05 -27.91 -34.98
C ASP A 302 17.10 -27.51 -33.82
N PRO A 303 15.94 -28.19 -33.67
CA PRO A 303 14.94 -27.87 -32.64
C PRO A 303 15.31 -28.34 -31.23
N ASN A 304 16.49 -28.93 -31.02
CA ASN A 304 16.92 -29.38 -29.72
C ASN A 304 17.52 -28.21 -28.89
N PRO A 305 16.99 -27.90 -27.69
CA PRO A 305 17.48 -26.80 -26.86
C PRO A 305 18.91 -27.00 -26.32
N VAL A 306 19.47 -28.21 -26.38
CA VAL A 306 20.83 -28.51 -25.92
C VAL A 306 21.87 -28.33 -27.04
N THR A 307 21.50 -28.65 -28.28
CA THR A 307 22.44 -28.68 -29.42
C THR A 307 22.16 -27.60 -30.49
N GLY A 308 20.99 -26.97 -30.45
CA GLY A 308 20.55 -25.97 -31.41
C GLY A 308 21.33 -24.65 -31.30
N LEU A 309 21.49 -23.97 -32.43
CA LEU A 309 22.09 -22.64 -32.46
C LEU A 309 21.10 -21.62 -31.90
N TYR A 310 21.56 -20.86 -30.90
CA TYR A 310 20.76 -19.80 -30.29
C TYR A 310 20.90 -18.50 -31.07
N HIS A 311 19.78 -17.81 -31.25
CA HIS A 311 19.73 -16.48 -31.83
C HIS A 311 18.79 -15.56 -31.02
N PRO A 312 19.00 -14.23 -31.07
CA PRO A 312 18.04 -13.32 -30.48
C PRO A 312 16.70 -13.45 -31.20
N ARG A 313 15.60 -13.54 -30.44
CA ARG A 313 14.25 -13.46 -30.98
C ARG A 313 14.01 -12.02 -31.47
N ILE A 314 13.45 -11.88 -32.67
CA ILE A 314 12.99 -10.57 -33.17
C ILE A 314 11.92 -10.04 -32.20
N PRO A 315 12.00 -8.77 -31.76
CA PRO A 315 10.98 -8.17 -30.92
C PRO A 315 9.60 -8.38 -31.51
N GLY A 316 8.75 -9.10 -30.77
CA GLY A 316 7.35 -9.31 -31.13
C GLY A 316 6.46 -8.48 -30.23
N LEU A 317 5.37 -7.93 -30.77
CA LEU A 317 4.27 -7.47 -29.93
C LEU A 317 3.59 -8.70 -29.35
N VAL A 318 3.44 -8.75 -28.04
CA VAL A 318 2.68 -9.79 -27.35
C VAL A 318 1.56 -9.16 -26.53
N SER A 319 0.47 -9.88 -26.42
CA SER A 319 -0.66 -9.55 -25.56
C SER A 319 -0.94 -10.75 -24.67
N TYR A 320 -0.95 -10.53 -23.36
CA TYR A 320 -1.29 -11.53 -22.36
C TYR A 320 -2.61 -11.16 -21.68
N ASP A 321 -3.50 -12.14 -21.62
CA ASP A 321 -4.73 -12.06 -20.85
C ASP A 321 -4.47 -12.69 -19.48
N ILE A 322 -4.51 -11.86 -18.43
CA ILE A 322 -4.21 -12.29 -17.07
C ILE A 322 -5.50 -12.29 -16.27
N PHE A 323 -5.86 -13.47 -15.78
CA PHE A 323 -6.98 -13.64 -14.87
C PHE A 323 -6.45 -14.05 -13.51
N GLN A 324 -6.69 -13.21 -12.51
CA GLN A 324 -6.29 -13.48 -11.13
C GLN A 324 -7.54 -13.62 -10.28
N LYS A 325 -7.53 -14.63 -9.40
CA LYS A 325 -8.51 -14.77 -8.34
C LYS A 325 -7.77 -14.76 -7.01
N ARG A 326 -8.24 -13.93 -6.07
CA ARG A 326 -7.71 -13.89 -4.70
C ARG A 326 -8.81 -14.38 -3.79
N LEU A 327 -8.47 -15.38 -3.00
CA LEU A 327 -9.32 -15.92 -1.94
C LEU A 327 -8.56 -15.78 -0.63
N GLY A 328 -9.23 -15.20 0.37
CA GLY A 328 -8.70 -15.00 1.71
C GLY A 328 -9.72 -15.38 2.77
#